data_AF-A0A963B575-F1
#
_entry.id   AF-A0A963B575-F1
#
_cell.length_a   1.000
_cell.length_b   1.000
_cell.length_c   1.000
_cell.angle_alpha   90.00
_cell.angle_beta   90.00
_cell.angle_gamma   90.00
#
_symmetry.space_group_name_H-M   'P 1'
#
loop_
_entity.id
_entity.type
_entity.pdbx_description
1 polymer ?
#
loop_
_entity_poly.entity_id
_entity_poly.type
_entity_poly.pdbx_seq_one_letter_code
_entity_poly.pdbx_strand_id
1 'polypeptide(L)'
;MNPTRRLMLKSAILAPFLPLPQIATAAIAGERKLSFYHTHTGEKLSVVYHDGSEYLAESLSDIDSCLRDFRTGDIKTIDPQLLDQLFALKRMTGSNGVYEVISAYRSPQTNLKLRNRSSGVAKKSLHMLGRAIDVRLTDVDCGRLRKAALALQSGGVGLYRKSDFVHLDTGPHRTW
;
A
#
# COMPACT_ATOMS: atom_id res chain seq x y z
N MET A 1 -64.71 50.49 20.73
CA MET A 1 -64.55 49.36 21.68
C MET A 1 -63.77 48.25 20.98
N ASN A 2 -62.71 47.77 21.61
CA ASN A 2 -61.61 46.96 21.06
C ASN A 2 -62.02 45.69 20.28
N PRO A 3 -61.46 45.46 19.07
CA PRO A 3 -61.19 44.12 18.58
C PRO A 3 -59.79 43.65 19.01
N THR A 4 -59.76 42.40 19.42
CA THR A 4 -58.70 41.67 20.09
C THR A 4 -57.55 41.32 19.16
N ARG A 5 -56.33 41.41 19.70
CA ARG A 5 -55.05 41.01 19.11
C ARG A 5 -55.03 39.55 18.66
N ARG A 6 -54.54 39.30 17.44
CA ARG A 6 -53.77 38.07 17.15
C ARG A 6 -52.74 38.34 16.04
N LEU A 7 -51.54 38.71 16.48
CA LEU A 7 -50.36 38.84 15.65
C LEU A 7 -49.69 37.45 15.58
N MET A 8 -49.70 36.80 14.41
CA MET A 8 -48.88 35.63 14.15
C MET A 8 -47.58 36.07 13.48
N LEU A 9 -46.50 36.17 14.27
CA LEU A 9 -45.14 36.20 13.71
C LEU A 9 -44.73 34.76 13.39
N LYS A 10 -44.58 34.45 12.10
CA LYS A 10 -43.86 33.26 11.63
C LYS A 10 -42.38 33.62 11.54
N SER A 11 -41.59 33.23 12.54
CA SER A 11 -40.14 33.36 12.51
C SER A 11 -39.56 32.26 11.63
N ALA A 12 -39.12 32.59 10.41
CA ALA A 12 -38.30 31.70 9.60
C ALA A 12 -36.85 31.79 10.10
N ILE A 13 -36.36 30.71 10.72
CA ILE A 13 -34.95 30.60 11.11
C ILE A 13 -34.17 30.17 9.87
N LEU A 14 -33.48 31.11 9.24
CA LEU A 14 -32.51 30.81 8.18
C LEU A 14 -31.18 30.45 8.86
N ALA A 15 -30.89 29.15 8.98
CA ALA A 15 -29.58 28.70 9.45
C ALA A 15 -28.52 28.98 8.37
N PRO A 16 -27.39 29.62 8.69
CA PRO A 16 -26.33 29.85 7.72
C PRO A 16 -25.64 28.51 7.41
N PHE A 17 -25.70 28.10 6.14
CA PHE A 17 -24.91 27.00 5.62
C PHE A 17 -23.43 27.45 5.61
N LEU A 18 -22.65 27.00 6.60
CA LEU A 18 -21.20 27.18 6.59
C LEU A 18 -20.60 26.02 5.78
N PRO A 19 -19.97 26.27 4.62
CA PRO A 19 -19.26 25.22 3.90
C PRO A 19 -18.07 24.77 4.76
N LEU A 20 -18.05 23.50 5.13
CA LEU A 20 -16.89 22.87 5.74
C LEU A 20 -15.71 22.93 4.75
N PRO A 21 -14.48 23.22 5.20
CA PRO A 21 -13.33 23.20 4.32
C PRO A 21 -13.12 21.75 3.86
N GLN A 22 -13.36 21.50 2.57
CA GLN A 22 -12.90 20.26 1.95
C GLN A 22 -11.38 20.29 1.93
N ILE A 23 -10.76 19.49 2.80
CA ILE A 23 -9.34 19.16 2.68
C ILE A 23 -9.24 18.32 1.41
N ALA A 24 -8.87 18.96 0.30
CA ALA A 24 -8.50 18.26 -0.91
C ALA A 24 -7.21 17.50 -0.62
N THR A 25 -7.30 16.19 -0.41
CA THR A 25 -6.18 15.29 -0.66
C THR A 25 -5.82 15.50 -2.13
N ALA A 26 -4.67 16.12 -2.40
CA ALA A 26 -4.16 16.22 -3.75
C ALA A 26 -3.98 14.79 -4.25
N ALA A 27 -4.95 14.30 -5.05
CA ALA A 27 -4.78 13.08 -5.80
C ALA A 27 -3.47 13.24 -6.55
N ILE A 28 -2.56 12.28 -6.37
CA ILE A 28 -1.34 12.23 -7.18
C ILE A 28 -1.84 12.03 -8.61
N ALA A 29 -1.92 13.13 -9.35
CA ALA A 29 -2.48 13.17 -10.70
C ALA A 29 -1.55 12.38 -11.63
N GLY A 30 -2.13 11.47 -12.39
CA GLY A 30 -1.43 10.65 -13.38
C GLY A 30 -1.45 9.16 -13.08
N GLU A 31 -1.27 8.37 -14.12
CA GLU A 31 -1.19 6.92 -14.07
C GLU A 31 -0.09 6.45 -13.11
N ARG A 32 -0.40 5.41 -12.33
CA ARG A 32 0.56 4.74 -11.45
C ARG A 32 0.93 3.39 -12.04
N LYS A 33 2.19 3.25 -12.41
CA LYS A 33 2.75 2.05 -13.02
C LYS A 33 3.79 1.41 -12.12
N LEU A 34 3.70 0.09 -11.96
CA LEU A 34 4.71 -0.72 -11.29
C LEU A 34 5.22 -1.80 -12.22
N SER A 35 6.46 -2.20 -11.99
CA SER A 35 7.09 -3.33 -12.65
C SER A 35 7.67 -4.25 -11.60
N PHE A 36 7.37 -5.54 -11.72
CA PHE A 36 7.80 -6.59 -10.82
C PHE A 36 8.57 -7.68 -11.59
N TYR A 37 9.58 -8.23 -10.92
CA TYR A 37 10.23 -9.48 -11.29
C TYR A 37 10.24 -10.39 -10.06
N HIS A 38 9.54 -11.52 -10.10
CA HIS A 38 9.45 -12.41 -8.96
C HIS A 38 10.63 -13.40 -8.95
N THR A 39 11.55 -13.25 -7.99
CA THR A 39 12.88 -13.90 -8.05
C THR A 39 12.84 -15.42 -7.92
N HIS A 40 11.72 -15.97 -7.43
CA HIS A 40 11.55 -17.42 -7.29
C HIS A 40 10.80 -18.09 -8.45
N THR A 41 9.93 -17.36 -9.15
CA THR A 41 9.10 -17.93 -10.23
C THR A 41 9.58 -17.50 -11.61
N GLY A 42 10.39 -16.43 -11.68
CA GLY A 42 10.85 -15.84 -12.93
C GLY A 42 9.79 -14.97 -13.63
N GLU A 43 8.58 -14.87 -13.07
CA GLU A 43 7.49 -14.08 -13.62
C GLU A 43 7.83 -12.58 -13.65
N LYS A 44 7.39 -11.91 -14.71
CA LYS A 44 7.55 -10.48 -14.92
C LYS A 44 6.18 -9.87 -15.13
N LEU A 45 5.92 -8.76 -14.47
CA LEU A 45 4.69 -7.99 -14.63
C LEU A 45 5.05 -6.52 -14.77
N SER A 46 4.47 -5.82 -15.73
CA SER A 46 4.55 -4.37 -15.84
C SER A 46 3.18 -3.84 -16.18
N VAL A 47 2.57 -3.12 -15.25
CA VAL A 47 1.15 -2.78 -15.33
C VAL A 47 0.87 -1.42 -14.72
N VAL A 48 -0.04 -0.68 -15.34
CA VAL A 48 -0.67 0.49 -14.74
C VAL A 48 -1.76 -0.05 -13.82
N TYR A 49 -1.68 0.20 -12.52
CA TYR A 49 -2.65 -0.34 -11.56
C TYR A 49 -3.66 0.71 -11.07
N HIS A 50 -3.43 1.98 -11.41
CA HIS A 50 -4.29 3.11 -11.10
C HIS A 50 -4.18 4.14 -12.23
N ASP A 51 -5.30 4.58 -12.81
CA ASP A 51 -5.32 5.45 -13.99
C ASP A 51 -5.26 6.96 -13.68
N GLY A 52 -5.39 7.31 -12.40
CA GLY A 52 -5.42 8.69 -11.91
C GLY A 52 -6.74 9.02 -11.22
N SER A 53 -7.78 8.26 -11.50
CA SER A 53 -9.08 8.28 -10.83
C SER A 53 -9.30 7.10 -9.90
N GLU A 54 -9.04 5.88 -10.37
CA GLU A 54 -9.37 4.66 -9.65
C GLU A 54 -8.36 3.54 -9.86
N TYR A 55 -8.45 2.49 -9.03
CA TYR A 55 -7.67 1.28 -9.20
C TYR A 55 -8.25 0.40 -10.31
N LEU A 56 -7.37 -0.13 -11.16
CA LEU A 56 -7.77 -0.99 -12.27
C LEU A 56 -7.89 -2.44 -11.80
N ALA A 57 -9.11 -2.96 -11.76
CA ALA A 57 -9.41 -4.28 -11.18
C ALA A 57 -8.66 -5.44 -11.84
N GLU A 58 -8.55 -5.43 -13.18
CA GLU A 58 -7.79 -6.45 -13.92
C GLU A 58 -6.31 -6.43 -13.54
N SER A 59 -5.72 -5.23 -13.49
CA SER A 59 -4.33 -5.03 -13.08
C SER A 59 -4.07 -5.44 -11.64
N LEU A 60 -5.01 -5.19 -10.73
CA LEU A 60 -4.91 -5.69 -9.35
C LEU A 60 -4.95 -7.22 -9.30
N SER A 61 -5.78 -7.88 -10.11
CA SER A 61 -5.82 -9.34 -10.20
C SER A 61 -4.51 -9.93 -10.74
N ASP A 62 -3.91 -9.30 -11.75
CA ASP A 62 -2.59 -9.71 -12.26
C ASP A 62 -1.50 -9.56 -11.19
N ILE A 63 -1.55 -8.47 -10.41
CA ILE A 63 -0.65 -8.23 -9.28
C ILE A 63 -0.85 -9.28 -8.19
N ASP A 64 -2.09 -9.61 -7.82
CA ASP A 64 -2.40 -10.64 -6.82
C ASP A 64 -1.81 -11.99 -7.24
N SER A 65 -1.92 -12.34 -8.52
CA SER A 65 -1.31 -13.54 -9.07
C SER A 65 0.22 -13.46 -9.02
N CYS A 66 0.84 -12.38 -9.51
CA CYS A 66 2.30 -12.20 -9.50
C CYS A 66 2.90 -12.21 -8.07
N LEU A 67 2.14 -11.72 -7.08
CA LEU A 67 2.54 -11.58 -5.68
C LEU A 67 1.98 -12.69 -4.77
N ARG A 68 1.48 -13.78 -5.36
CA ARG A 68 0.98 -14.97 -4.65
C ARG A 68 2.07 -15.65 -3.82
N ASP A 69 1.67 -16.57 -2.94
CA ASP A 69 2.65 -17.42 -2.27
C ASP A 69 3.24 -18.41 -3.27
N PHE A 70 4.46 -18.16 -3.73
CA PHE A 70 5.13 -18.99 -4.72
C PHE A 70 5.34 -20.46 -4.28
N ARG A 71 5.23 -20.77 -2.98
CA ARG A 71 5.43 -22.13 -2.47
C ARG A 71 4.18 -22.97 -2.53
N THR A 72 3.00 -22.36 -2.36
CA THR A 72 1.71 -23.07 -2.35
C THR A 72 0.87 -22.76 -3.58
N GLY A 73 1.13 -21.66 -4.27
CA GLY A 73 0.31 -21.13 -5.34
C GLY A 73 -0.90 -20.33 -4.85
N ASP A 74 -1.12 -20.23 -3.54
CA ASP A 74 -2.27 -19.53 -2.98
C ASP A 74 -2.22 -18.04 -3.31
N ILE A 75 -3.30 -17.54 -3.91
CA ILE A 75 -3.48 -16.14 -4.28
C ILE A 75 -4.24 -15.42 -3.16
N LYS A 76 -3.87 -14.16 -2.90
CA LYS A 76 -4.54 -13.28 -1.95
C LYS A 76 -4.55 -11.87 -2.51
N THR A 77 -5.66 -11.16 -2.31
CA THR A 77 -5.73 -9.72 -2.54
C THR A 77 -4.64 -8.98 -1.81
N ILE A 78 -3.81 -8.28 -2.57
CA ILE A 78 -2.78 -7.38 -2.11
C ILE A 78 -3.40 -6.02 -1.81
N ASP A 79 -3.01 -5.43 -0.69
CA ASP A 79 -3.48 -4.13 -0.26
C ASP A 79 -3.04 -3.04 -1.26
N PRO A 80 -3.97 -2.32 -1.92
CA PRO A 80 -3.62 -1.26 -2.86
C PRO A 80 -2.75 -0.15 -2.24
N GLN A 81 -2.85 0.08 -0.93
CA GLN A 81 -1.99 1.05 -0.24
C GLN A 81 -0.51 0.62 -0.24
N LEU A 82 -0.24 -0.69 -0.27
CA LEU A 82 1.12 -1.22 -0.41
C LEU A 82 1.68 -0.88 -1.79
N LEU A 83 0.85 -0.95 -2.83
CA LEU A 83 1.23 -0.58 -4.20
C LEU A 83 1.50 0.92 -4.31
N ASP A 84 0.65 1.74 -3.68
CA ASP A 84 0.86 3.18 -3.59
C ASP A 84 2.16 3.55 -2.86
N GLN A 85 2.49 2.82 -1.79
CA GLN A 85 3.76 2.97 -1.10
C GLN A 85 4.95 2.67 -2.03
N LEU A 86 4.90 1.56 -2.79
CA LEU A 86 5.95 1.23 -3.77
C LEU A 86 6.06 2.30 -4.86
N PHE A 87 4.94 2.78 -5.38
CA PHE A 87 4.94 3.84 -6.39
C PHE A 87 5.56 5.15 -5.86
N ALA A 88 5.17 5.56 -4.65
CA ALA A 88 5.76 6.73 -3.99
C ALA A 88 7.27 6.57 -3.79
N LEU A 89 7.74 5.38 -3.42
CA LEU A 89 9.18 5.11 -3.26
C LEU A 89 9.96 5.22 -4.56
N LYS A 90 9.40 4.73 -5.69
CA LYS A 90 10.01 4.97 -7.01
C LYS A 90 10.15 6.46 -7.30
N ARG A 91 9.10 7.24 -7.04
CA ARG A 91 9.11 8.70 -7.25
C ARG A 91 10.13 9.40 -6.35
N MET A 92 10.17 9.08 -5.06
CA MET A 92 11.10 9.69 -4.09
C MET A 92 12.57 9.36 -4.40
N THR A 93 12.83 8.18 -4.97
CA THR A 93 14.19 7.74 -5.33
C THR A 93 14.58 8.13 -6.76
N GLY A 94 13.65 8.62 -7.58
CA GLY A 94 13.88 8.87 -9.01
C GLY A 94 14.14 7.59 -9.81
N SER A 95 13.73 6.43 -9.27
CA SER A 95 13.99 5.12 -9.87
C SER A 95 13.06 4.85 -11.05
N ASN A 96 13.64 4.26 -12.10
CA ASN A 96 12.91 3.63 -13.19
C ASN A 96 12.99 2.10 -13.13
N GLY A 97 13.74 1.55 -12.16
CA GLY A 97 14.00 0.13 -11.99
C GLY A 97 12.78 -0.75 -11.70
N VAL A 98 13.02 -2.05 -11.70
CA VAL A 98 12.02 -3.09 -11.45
C VAL A 98 12.11 -3.50 -9.97
N TYR A 99 10.96 -3.69 -9.33
CA TYR A 99 10.94 -4.33 -8.01
C TYR A 99 11.21 -5.81 -8.18
N GLU A 100 12.36 -6.26 -7.69
CA GLU A 100 12.62 -7.68 -7.55
C GLU A 100 11.96 -8.17 -6.27
N VAL A 101 10.99 -9.06 -6.42
CA VAL A 101 10.14 -9.56 -5.33
C VAL A 101 10.74 -10.83 -4.77
N ILE A 102 11.18 -10.77 -3.51
CA ILE A 102 11.66 -11.91 -2.75
C ILE A 102 10.46 -12.66 -2.14
N SER A 103 9.49 -11.91 -1.60
CA SER A 103 8.27 -12.48 -1.02
C SER A 103 7.18 -11.42 -0.89
N ALA A 104 5.93 -11.78 -1.21
CA ALA A 104 4.77 -10.94 -0.96
C ALA A 104 3.77 -11.70 -0.08
N TYR A 105 2.60 -12.11 -0.59
CA TYR A 105 1.68 -12.91 0.22
C TYR A 105 2.32 -14.23 0.68
N ARG A 106 2.03 -14.64 1.92
CA ARG A 106 2.42 -15.93 2.48
C ARG A 106 1.20 -16.65 3.00
N SER A 107 0.97 -17.86 2.53
CA SER A 107 -0.04 -18.74 3.12
C SER A 107 0.26 -19.01 4.60
N PRO A 108 -0.76 -19.34 5.42
CA PRO A 108 -0.56 -19.79 6.79
C PRO A 108 0.45 -20.95 6.90
N GLN A 109 0.42 -21.87 5.93
CA GLN A 109 1.33 -23.00 5.84
C GLN A 109 2.79 -22.55 5.64
N THR A 110 3.04 -21.65 4.68
CA THR A 110 4.37 -21.08 4.45
C THR A 110 4.86 -20.30 5.67
N ASN A 111 4.02 -19.45 6.27
CA ASN A 111 4.41 -18.67 7.44
C ASN A 111 4.79 -19.57 8.61
N LEU A 112 4.01 -20.63 8.89
CA LEU A 112 4.34 -21.61 9.92
C LEU A 112 5.67 -22.33 9.63
N LYS A 113 5.89 -22.78 8.38
CA LYS A 113 7.12 -23.45 7.96
C LYS A 113 8.36 -22.56 8.15
N LEU A 114 8.27 -21.27 7.81
CA LEU A 114 9.37 -20.32 7.99
C LEU A 114 9.63 -19.99 9.47
N ARG A 115 8.56 -19.90 10.28
CA ARG A 115 8.68 -19.72 11.75
C ARG A 115 9.39 -20.88 12.43
N ASN A 116 9.15 -22.11 11.99
CA ASN A 116 9.81 -23.27 12.58
C ASN A 116 11.31 -23.34 12.23
N ARG A 117 11.76 -22.59 11.22
CA ARG A 117 13.15 -22.57 10.75
C ARG A 117 13.92 -21.33 11.20
N SER A 118 13.23 -20.30 11.70
CA SER A 118 13.86 -19.04 12.08
C SER A 118 13.05 -18.28 13.14
N SER A 119 13.74 -17.56 14.02
CA SER A 119 13.12 -16.66 15.00
C SER A 119 12.64 -15.33 14.39
N GLY A 120 13.04 -15.01 13.15
CA GLY A 120 12.77 -13.72 12.50
C GLY A 120 11.38 -13.58 11.88
N VAL A 121 10.48 -14.55 12.02
CA VAL A 121 9.15 -14.54 11.39
C VAL A 121 8.04 -14.43 12.44
N ALA A 122 7.22 -13.39 12.31
CA ALA A 122 6.13 -13.10 13.25
C ALA A 122 4.98 -14.10 13.12
N LYS A 123 4.33 -14.43 14.26
CA LYS A 123 3.14 -15.30 14.30
C LYS A 123 1.95 -14.70 13.53
N LYS A 124 1.77 -13.38 13.60
CA LYS A 124 0.74 -12.61 12.90
C LYS A 124 1.39 -11.69 11.87
N SER A 125 2.04 -12.29 10.88
CA SER A 125 2.76 -11.56 9.84
C SER A 125 1.78 -10.83 8.90
N LEU A 126 2.08 -9.58 8.55
CA LEU A 126 1.28 -8.83 7.57
C LEU A 126 1.38 -9.40 6.15
N HIS A 127 2.40 -10.22 5.86
CA HIS A 127 2.44 -11.01 4.62
C HIS A 127 1.23 -11.94 4.48
N MET A 128 0.72 -12.51 5.59
CA MET A 128 -0.47 -13.37 5.55
C MET A 128 -1.76 -12.60 5.26
N LEU A 129 -1.72 -11.28 5.32
CA LEU A 129 -2.87 -10.42 5.06
C LEU A 129 -2.79 -9.74 3.68
N GLY A 130 -1.75 -10.02 2.88
CA GLY A 130 -1.51 -9.31 1.62
C GLY A 130 -1.04 -7.86 1.82
N ARG A 131 -0.49 -7.56 3.01
CA ARG A 131 -0.16 -6.19 3.47
C ARG A 131 1.34 -5.96 3.66
N ALA A 132 2.18 -6.86 3.19
CA ALA A 132 3.63 -6.74 3.29
C ALA A 132 4.34 -7.35 2.09
N ILE A 133 5.50 -6.80 1.77
CA ILE A 133 6.36 -7.24 0.69
C ILE A 133 7.84 -7.10 1.08
N ASP A 134 8.63 -8.08 0.67
CA ASP A 134 10.08 -8.10 0.74
C ASP A 134 10.62 -7.88 -0.67
N VAL A 135 11.27 -6.75 -0.91
CA VAL A 135 11.75 -6.34 -2.24
C VAL A 135 13.15 -5.73 -2.20
N ARG A 136 13.79 -5.73 -3.37
CA ARG A 136 14.83 -4.77 -3.72
C ARG A 136 14.47 -4.11 -5.05
N LEU A 137 15.14 -3.01 -5.37
CA LEU A 137 14.89 -2.22 -6.58
C LEU A 137 16.15 -2.20 -7.42
N THR A 138 16.06 -2.58 -8.70
CA THR A 138 17.24 -2.91 -9.53
C THR A 138 18.27 -1.77 -9.69
N ASP A 139 17.85 -0.51 -9.54
CA ASP A 139 18.69 0.68 -9.72
C ASP A 139 18.85 1.51 -8.42
N VAL A 140 18.38 0.99 -7.28
CA VAL A 140 18.47 1.66 -5.97
C VAL A 140 18.91 0.66 -4.91
N ASP A 141 20.05 0.92 -4.28
CA ASP A 141 20.52 0.07 -3.18
C ASP A 141 19.52 0.02 -2.00
N CYS A 142 19.48 -1.11 -1.31
CA CYS A 142 18.55 -1.32 -0.19
C CYS A 142 18.67 -0.27 0.93
N GLY A 143 19.86 0.31 1.14
CA GLY A 143 20.07 1.37 2.14
C GLY A 143 19.33 2.65 1.77
N ARG A 144 19.46 3.09 0.53
CA ARG A 144 18.76 4.26 -0.03
C ARG A 144 17.26 4.02 -0.12
N LEU A 145 16.82 2.84 -0.56
CA LEU A 145 15.40 2.48 -0.60
C LEU A 145 14.78 2.53 0.81
N ARG A 146 15.44 1.93 1.81
CA ARG A 146 15.01 1.97 3.21
C ARG A 146 14.95 3.42 3.72
N LYS A 147 15.94 4.26 3.41
CA LYS A 147 15.93 5.68 3.83
C LYS A 147 14.70 6.41 3.28
N ALA A 148 14.35 6.18 2.01
CA ALA A 148 13.12 6.73 1.43
C ALA A 148 11.86 6.20 2.13
N ALA A 149 11.81 4.89 2.42
CA ALA A 149 10.69 4.27 3.14
C ALA A 149 10.50 4.81 4.56
N LEU A 150 11.59 5.06 5.28
CA LEU A 150 11.53 5.69 6.60
C LEU A 150 11.02 7.13 6.53
N ALA A 151 11.41 7.89 5.51
CA ALA A 151 10.92 9.26 5.32
C ALA A 151 9.44 9.31 4.92
N LEU A 152 8.95 8.28 4.23
CA LEU A 152 7.56 8.18 3.79
C LEU A 152 6.59 7.84 4.94
N GLN A 153 7.06 7.10 5.97
CA GLN A 153 6.29 6.70 7.16
C GLN A 153 4.95 5.97 6.89
N SER A 154 4.74 5.41 5.70
CA SER A 154 3.53 4.65 5.32
C SER A 154 3.49 3.20 5.84
N GLY A 155 4.10 2.94 7.00
CA GLY A 155 4.03 1.67 7.71
C GLY A 155 5.38 1.10 8.14
N GLY A 156 5.46 -0.23 8.29
CA GLY A 156 6.65 -0.91 8.80
C GLY A 156 7.79 -0.99 7.78
N VAL A 157 9.02 -0.80 8.24
CA VAL A 157 10.23 -0.81 7.39
C VAL A 157 11.36 -1.62 8.04
N GLY A 158 11.73 -2.74 7.43
CA GLY A 158 12.84 -3.58 7.87
C GLY A 158 13.98 -3.62 6.85
N LEU A 159 15.25 -3.62 7.28
CA LEU A 159 16.39 -3.80 6.37
C LEU A 159 17.15 -5.10 6.63
N TYR A 160 17.19 -5.97 5.63
CA TYR A 160 17.85 -7.27 5.70
C TYR A 160 19.13 -7.29 4.87
N ARG A 161 20.19 -6.60 5.36
CA ARG A 161 21.45 -6.42 4.62
C ARG A 161 22.08 -7.71 4.10
N LYS A 162 22.08 -8.77 4.91
CA LYS A 162 22.68 -10.07 4.54
C LYS A 162 21.92 -10.77 3.41
N SER A 163 20.62 -10.51 3.32
CA SER A 163 19.74 -11.12 2.32
C SER A 163 19.38 -10.16 1.18
N ASP A 164 19.92 -8.94 1.22
CA ASP A 164 19.75 -7.89 0.22
C ASP A 164 18.29 -7.57 -0.15
N PHE A 165 17.48 -7.25 0.86
CA PHE A 165 16.13 -6.73 0.63
C PHE A 165 15.67 -5.76 1.73
N VAL A 166 14.63 -5.00 1.40
CA VAL A 166 13.86 -4.15 2.31
C VAL A 166 12.47 -4.77 2.49
N HIS A 167 12.05 -4.92 3.74
CA HIS A 167 10.68 -5.25 4.11
C HIS A 167 9.85 -3.97 4.18
N LEU A 168 8.67 -3.99 3.58
CA LEU A 168 7.68 -2.91 3.61
C LEU A 168 6.31 -3.50 3.96
N ASP A 169 5.56 -2.83 4.82
CA ASP A 169 4.18 -3.18 5.13
C ASP A 169 3.31 -1.95 5.41
N THR A 170 1.98 -2.13 5.34
CA THR A 170 1.00 -1.06 5.58
C THR A 170 0.47 -1.02 7.02
N GLY A 171 1.17 -1.65 7.98
CA GLY A 171 0.82 -1.62 9.40
C GLY A 171 1.20 -0.29 10.08
N PRO A 172 1.13 -0.21 11.42
CA PRO A 172 1.67 0.93 12.16
C PRO A 172 3.15 1.14 11.86
N HIS A 173 3.56 2.41 11.76
CA HIS A 173 4.95 2.77 11.50
C HIS A 173 5.88 2.21 12.58
N ARG A 174 6.89 1.45 12.16
CA ARG A 174 7.92 0.84 13.00
C ARG A 174 9.11 0.48 12.12
N THR A 175 10.28 0.31 12.72
CA THR A 175 11.49 -0.07 11.98
C THR A 175 12.31 -1.11 12.71
N TRP A 176 13.02 -1.94 11.94
CA TRP A 176 13.96 -2.95 12.43
C TRP A 176 15.10 -3.20 11.44
#